data_AF-G0ER49-F1
#
_entry.id   AF-G0ER49-F1
#
_cell.length_a   1.000
_cell.length_b   1.000
_cell.length_c   1.000
_cell.angle_alpha   90.00
_cell.angle_beta   90.00
_cell.angle_gamma   90.00
#
_symmetry.space_group_name_H-M   'P 1'
#
loop_
_entity.id
_entity.type
_entity.pdbx_description
1 polymer ?
#
loop_
_entity_poly.entity_id
_entity_poly.type
_entity_poly.pdbx_seq_one_letter_code
_entity_poly.pdbx_strand_id
1 'polypeptide(L)'
;MATTIFLEAHYFGEDREELRLPCDAVAAAAGGLVITGIELRPLQRLKWRPDHLSYWDDGQLLRLAVGPWVTLAPMTVRFTLR
;
A
#
# COMPACT_ATOMS: atom_id res chain seq x y z
N MET A 1 -12.75 11.12 3.35
CA MET A 1 -13.40 9.80 3.36
C MET A 1 -12.33 8.80 3.67
N ALA A 2 -12.49 7.94 4.67
CA ALA A 2 -11.52 6.88 4.93
C ALA A 2 -11.62 5.85 3.78
N THR A 3 -10.50 5.57 3.11
CA THR A 3 -10.35 4.50 2.12
C THR A 3 -9.50 3.39 2.71
N THR A 4 -9.36 2.28 2.00
CA THR A 4 -8.55 1.13 2.46
C THR A 4 -7.61 0.73 1.34
N ILE A 5 -6.32 0.62 1.68
CA ILE A 5 -5.34 -0.01 0.81
C ILE A 5 -5.18 -1.48 1.18
N PHE A 6 -4.84 -2.27 0.18
CA PHE A 6 -4.53 -3.69 0.28
C PHE A 6 -3.09 -3.86 -0.14
N LEU A 7 -2.23 -4.29 0.76
CA LEU A 7 -0.88 -4.73 0.43
C LEU A 7 -0.95 -6.20 0.13
N GLU A 8 -0.32 -6.63 -0.96
CA GLU A 8 -0.38 -8.01 -1.44
C GLU A 8 1.01 -8.52 -1.81
N ALA A 9 1.30 -9.77 -1.48
CA ALA A 9 2.39 -10.55 -2.04
C ALA A 9 1.86 -11.90 -2.53
N HIS A 10 2.26 -12.29 -3.73
CA HIS A 10 1.83 -13.54 -4.36
C HIS A 10 3.06 -14.43 -4.53
N TYR A 11 3.01 -15.65 -4.00
CA TYR A 11 4.07 -16.63 -4.10
C TYR A 11 3.74 -17.66 -5.18
N PHE A 12 4.65 -18.60 -5.43
CA PHE A 12 4.40 -19.69 -6.37
C PHE A 12 3.19 -20.53 -5.93
N GLY A 13 2.28 -20.81 -6.87
CA GLY A 13 1.02 -21.49 -6.58
C GLY A 13 -0.07 -20.50 -6.17
N GLU A 14 -0.88 -20.88 -5.19
CA GLU A 14 -2.02 -20.08 -4.70
C GLU A 14 -1.72 -19.36 -3.38
N ASP A 15 -0.48 -19.45 -2.89
CA ASP A 15 -0.07 -18.83 -1.63
C ASP A 15 0.02 -17.31 -1.80
N ARG A 16 -0.69 -16.58 -0.93
CA ARG A 16 -0.68 -15.11 -0.91
C ARG A 16 -0.73 -14.56 0.50
N GLU A 17 -0.08 -13.43 0.68
CA GLU A 17 -0.16 -12.61 1.88
C GLU A 17 -0.91 -11.33 1.56
N GLU A 18 -1.82 -10.93 2.45
CA GLU A 18 -2.61 -9.71 2.31
C GLU A 18 -2.64 -8.95 3.64
N LEU A 19 -2.45 -7.63 3.58
CA LEU A 19 -2.68 -6.74 4.71
C LEU A 19 -3.57 -5.57 4.28
N ARG A 20 -4.67 -5.38 5.00
CA ARG A 20 -5.59 -4.24 4.81
C ARG A 20 -5.28 -3.14 5.79
N LEU A 21 -5.11 -1.92 5.28
CA LEU A 21 -4.84 -0.76 6.11
C LEU A 21 -5.83 0.36 5.76
N PRO A 22 -6.60 0.84 6.76
CA PRO A 22 -7.34 2.08 6.61
C PRO A 22 -6.37 3.22 6.34
N CYS A 23 -6.79 4.16 5.51
CA CYS A 23 -6.07 5.39 5.25
C CYS A 23 -7.04 6.51 4.87
N ASP A 24 -6.59 7.75 4.91
CA ASP A 24 -7.40 8.91 4.57
C ASP A 24 -7.38 9.21 3.07
N ALA A 25 -6.23 8.99 2.41
CA ALA A 25 -6.08 9.25 0.98
C ALA A 25 -4.91 8.47 0.36
N VAL A 26 -5.03 8.27 -0.95
CA VAL A 26 -4.00 7.74 -1.84
C VAL A 26 -3.76 8.77 -2.93
N ALA A 27 -2.50 9.14 -3.17
CA ALA A 27 -2.12 10.10 -4.20
C ALA A 27 -0.94 9.58 -5.02
N ALA A 28 -1.04 9.66 -6.35
CA ALA A 28 0.10 9.46 -7.22
C ALA A 28 1.04 10.67 -7.13
N ALA A 29 2.33 10.41 -6.96
CA ALA A 29 3.38 11.42 -6.94
C ALA A 29 4.51 11.02 -7.88
N ALA A 30 5.40 11.96 -8.21
CA ALA A 30 6.58 11.66 -9.02
C ALA A 30 7.41 10.55 -8.35
N GLY A 31 7.44 9.37 -8.97
CA GLY A 31 8.18 8.20 -8.50
C GLY A 31 7.48 7.31 -7.47
N GLY A 32 6.18 7.47 -7.21
CA GLY A 32 5.50 6.58 -6.26
C GLY A 32 4.04 6.88 -5.94
N LEU A 33 3.49 6.10 -5.01
CA LEU A 33 2.21 6.34 -4.36
C LEU A 33 2.44 6.86 -2.94
N VAL A 34 1.83 7.98 -2.61
CA VAL A 34 1.80 8.53 -1.24
C VAL A 34 0.48 8.15 -0.59
N ILE A 35 0.56 7.52 0.57
CA ILE A 35 -0.59 7.11 1.38
C ILE A 35 -0.58 7.93 2.66
N THR A 36 -1.68 8.61 2.96
CA THR A 36 -1.83 9.44 4.17
C THR A 36 -2.89 8.88 5.11
N GLY A 37 -2.77 9.13 6.41
CA GLY A 37 -3.74 8.65 7.41
C GLY A 37 -3.59 7.18 7.75
N ILE A 38 -2.42 6.59 7.48
CA ILE A 38 -2.14 5.17 7.72
C ILE A 38 -1.40 4.96 9.03
N GLU A 39 -1.82 3.97 9.81
CA GLU A 39 -1.07 3.49 10.95
C GLU A 39 0.20 2.77 10.49
N LEU A 40 1.37 3.25 10.92
CA LEU A 40 2.65 2.70 10.47
C LEU A 40 3.05 1.42 11.18
N ARG A 41 2.53 1.17 12.38
CA ARG A 41 2.94 0.03 13.21
C ARG A 41 2.68 -1.32 12.53
N PRO A 42 1.52 -1.58 11.90
CA PRO A 42 1.32 -2.80 11.10
C PRO A 42 2.35 -2.93 9.97
N LEU A 43 2.62 -1.84 9.27
CA LEU A 43 3.56 -1.80 8.14
C LEU A 43 5.01 -2.06 8.56
N GLN A 44 5.43 -1.51 9.70
CA GLN A 44 6.75 -1.76 10.30
C GLN A 44 6.92 -3.20 10.81
N ARG A 45 5.82 -3.90 11.10
CA ARG A 45 5.83 -5.29 11.56
C ARG A 45 5.70 -6.30 10.43
N LEU A 46 5.59 -5.86 9.17
CA LEU A 46 5.51 -6.76 8.02
C LEU A 46 6.71 -7.71 8.01
N LYS A 47 6.43 -9.00 7.78
CA LYS A 47 7.45 -10.06 7.66
C LYS A 47 7.74 -10.45 6.21
N TRP A 48 6.98 -9.90 5.29
CA TRP A 48 7.08 -10.09 3.86
C TRP A 48 7.18 -8.72 3.18
N ARG A 49 7.39 -8.71 1.87
CA ARG A 49 7.50 -7.47 1.08
C ARG A 49 6.32 -7.39 0.12
N PRO A 50 5.55 -6.29 0.10
CA PRO A 50 4.47 -6.14 -0.85
C PRO A 50 5.01 -6.07 -2.28
N ASP A 51 4.37 -6.82 -3.16
CA ASP A 51 4.58 -6.75 -4.61
C ASP A 51 3.54 -5.84 -5.26
N HIS A 52 2.33 -5.81 -4.68
CA HIS A 52 1.24 -4.96 -5.15
C HIS A 52 0.61 -4.16 -4.02
N LEU A 53 0.14 -2.97 -4.36
CA LEU A 53 -0.76 -2.16 -3.55
C LEU A 53 -2.04 -1.94 -4.37
N SER A 54 -3.17 -2.34 -3.80
CA SER A 54 -4.49 -2.14 -4.40
C SER A 54 -5.34 -1.19 -3.57
N TYR A 55 -6.23 -0.45 -4.22
CA TYR A 55 -7.20 0.44 -3.58
C TYR A 55 -8.35 0.75 -4.53
N TRP A 56 -9.49 1.13 -3.97
CA TRP A 56 -10.63 1.58 -4.76
C TRP A 56 -10.49 3.06 -5.10
N ASP A 57 -10.64 3.38 -6.39
CA ASP A 57 -10.67 4.74 -6.93
C ASP A 57 -11.82 4.83 -7.93
N ASP A 58 -12.74 5.77 -7.72
CA ASP A 58 -13.94 5.98 -8.56
C ASP A 58 -14.69 4.69 -8.97
N GLY A 59 -14.87 3.76 -8.02
CA GLY A 59 -15.57 2.49 -8.24
C GLY A 59 -14.77 1.43 -9.02
N GLN A 60 -13.50 1.70 -9.32
CA GLN A 60 -12.56 0.76 -9.90
C GLN A 60 -11.54 0.29 -8.86
N LEU A 61 -11.27 -1.02 -8.81
CA LEU A 61 -10.15 -1.55 -8.05
C LEU A 61 -8.87 -1.36 -8.86
N LEU A 62 -8.03 -0.42 -8.45
CA LEU A 62 -6.70 -0.24 -8.99
C LEU A 62 -5.73 -1.17 -8.24
N ARG A 63 -4.83 -1.80 -8.98
CA ARG A 63 -3.79 -2.69 -8.45
C ARG A 63 -2.47 -2.35 -9.11
N LEU A 64 -1.52 -1.86 -8.32
CA LEU A 64 -0.27 -1.30 -8.82
C LEU A 64 0.92 -2.07 -8.25
N ALA A 65 1.90 -2.38 -9.09
CA ALA A 65 3.15 -3.00 -8.66
C ALA A 65 3.97 -1.98 -7.84
N VAL A 66 4.41 -2.38 -6.65
CA VAL A 66 5.10 -1.50 -5.71
C VAL A 66 6.45 -2.06 -5.26
N GLY A 67 7.39 -1.17 -4.99
CA GLY A 67 8.70 -1.44 -4.43
C GLY A 67 8.78 -1.17 -2.93
N PRO A 68 9.97 -0.80 -2.42
CA PRO A 68 10.11 -0.40 -1.02
C PRO A 68 9.23 0.80 -0.70
N TRP A 69 8.98 0.99 0.58
CA TRP A 69 8.32 2.18 1.10
C TRP A 69 9.22 2.93 2.08
N VAL A 70 8.95 4.22 2.24
CA VAL A 70 9.61 5.09 3.21
C VAL A 70 8.56 5.90 3.96
N THR A 71 8.80 6.14 5.24
CA THR A 71 7.98 7.07 6.03
C THR A 71 8.33 8.50 5.65
N LEU A 72 7.33 9.30 5.29
CA LEU A 72 7.48 10.74 5.03
C LEU A 72 7.03 11.59 6.24
N ALA A 73 6.05 11.10 7.00
CA ALA A 73 5.50 11.72 8.21
C ALA A 73 4.84 10.65 9.10
N PRO A 74 4.43 10.97 10.35
CA PRO A 74 3.94 9.98 11.32
C PRO A 74 2.78 9.09 10.84
N MET A 75 1.99 9.54 9.87
CA MET A 75 0.90 8.77 9.26
C MET A 75 0.96 8.85 7.73
N THR A 76 2.16 8.96 7.17
CA THR A 76 2.35 9.11 5.74
C THR A 76 3.52 8.28 5.26
N VAL A 77 3.27 7.46 4.26
CA VAL A 77 4.28 6.64 3.59
C VAL A 77 4.27 6.88 2.10
N ARG A 78 5.42 6.66 1.48
CA ARG A 78 5.52 6.59 0.02
C ARG A 78 6.04 5.22 -0.38
N PHE A 79 5.28 4.52 -1.22
CA PHE A 79 5.74 3.35 -1.96
C PHE A 79 6.32 3.78 -3.29
N THR A 80 7.45 3.19 -3.71
CA THR A 80 7.90 3.35 -5.10
C THR A 80 7.02 2.53 -6.03
N LEU A 81 6.74 3.01 -7.25
CA LEU A 81 6.12 2.19 -8.29
C LEU A 81 7.18 1.39 -9.04
N ARG A 82 6.81 0.22 -9.57
CA ARG A 82 7.66 -0.63 -10.43
C ARG A 82 7.12 -0.68 -11.86
#